data_AF-A0A6I5WES8-F1
#
_entry.id   AF-A0A6I5WES8-F1
#
_cell.length_a   1.000
_cell.length_b   1.000
_cell.length_c   1.000
_cell.angle_alpha   90.00
_cell.angle_beta   90.00
_cell.angle_gamma   90.00
#
_symmetry.space_group_name_H-M   'P 1'
#
loop_
_entity.id
_entity.type
_entity.pdbx_description
1 polymer ?
#
loop_
_entity_poly.entity_id
_entity_poly.type
_entity_poly.pdbx_seq_one_letter_code
_entity_poly.pdbx_strand_id
1 'polypeptide(L)'
;MAADPGRFVIHLPVVTRDLSSAVRLARVVARWASVLPQTDPGETTVSVEDAQHLRHRAFCDTLLPGGRRCGRRDDHDGPCSVRPPRF
;
A
#
# COMPACT_ATOMS: atom_id res chain seq x y z
N MET A 1 17.84 26.87 -4.31
CA MET A 1 17.71 25.56 -3.65
C MET A 1 16.24 25.21 -3.63
N ALA A 2 15.79 24.32 -4.53
CA ALA A 2 14.43 23.81 -4.44
C ALA A 2 14.33 22.99 -3.15
N ALA A 3 13.34 23.26 -2.30
CA ALA A 3 13.08 22.42 -1.14
C ALA A 3 12.83 20.99 -1.64
N ASP A 4 13.47 20.01 -0.99
CA ASP A 4 13.17 18.59 -1.23
C ASP A 4 11.66 18.39 -0.99
N PRO A 5 10.90 17.83 -1.94
CA PRO A 5 9.47 17.62 -1.74
C PRO A 5 9.23 16.80 -0.46
N GLY A 6 8.54 17.41 0.51
CA GLY A 6 8.20 16.77 1.77
C GLY A 6 7.34 15.52 1.56
N ARG A 7 7.50 14.53 2.45
CA ARG A 7 6.70 13.31 2.45
C ARG A 7 5.59 13.40 3.48
N PHE A 8 4.36 13.21 3.04
CA PHE A 8 3.16 13.32 3.87
C PHE A 8 2.35 12.03 3.84
N VAL A 9 1.51 11.80 4.86
CA VAL A 9 0.63 10.62 4.97
C VAL A 9 -0.81 11.09 5.12
N ILE A 10 -1.72 10.47 4.36
CA ILE A 10 -3.16 10.71 4.48
C ILE A 10 -3.75 9.64 5.40
N HIS A 11 -4.35 10.06 6.51
CA HIS A 11 -5.13 9.18 7.36
C HIS A 11 -6.59 9.23 6.90
N LEU A 12 -7.10 8.08 6.44
CA LEU A 12 -8.49 7.92 6.00
C LEU A 12 -9.14 6.80 6.83
N PRO A 13 -9.94 7.13 7.85
CA PRO A 13 -10.67 6.14 8.64
C PRO A 13 -11.63 5.33 7.77
N VAL A 14 -11.72 4.02 8.04
CA VAL A 14 -12.62 3.10 7.35
C VAL A 14 -13.23 2.13 8.35
N VAL A 15 -14.50 1.77 8.15
CA VAL A 15 -15.19 0.75 8.96
C VAL A 15 -15.23 -0.55 8.19
N THR A 16 -14.65 -1.60 8.77
CA THR A 16 -14.68 -2.96 8.21
C THR A 16 -14.85 -3.98 9.34
N ARG A 17 -15.13 -5.24 8.99
CA ARG A 17 -15.34 -6.31 9.97
C ARG A 17 -14.08 -6.69 10.76
N ASP A 18 -12.91 -6.57 10.13
CA ASP A 18 -11.63 -7.01 10.68
C ASP A 18 -10.46 -6.38 9.92
N LEU A 19 -9.26 -6.47 10.50
CA LEU A 19 -8.02 -5.96 9.89
C LEU A 19 -7.77 -6.53 8.48
N SER A 20 -8.09 -7.80 8.25
CA SER A 20 -7.90 -8.42 6.94
C SER A 20 -8.77 -7.76 5.86
N SER A 21 -9.99 -7.36 6.23
CA SER A 21 -10.95 -6.66 5.39
C SER A 21 -10.50 -5.22 5.13
N ALA A 22 -9.98 -4.54 6.16
CA ALA A 22 -9.36 -3.23 6.00
C ALA A 22 -8.16 -3.27 5.04
N VAL A 23 -7.28 -4.26 5.17
CA VAL A 23 -6.15 -4.48 4.24
C VAL A 23 -6.63 -4.73 2.81
N ARG A 24 -7.69 -5.53 2.62
CA ARG A 24 -8.28 -5.74 1.28
C ARG A 24 -8.80 -4.43 0.67
N LEU A 25 -9.53 -3.62 1.45
CA LEU A 25 -10.04 -2.32 1.00
C LEU A 25 -8.89 -1.37 0.67
N ALA A 26 -7.86 -1.29 1.52
CA ALA A 26 -6.69 -0.45 1.29
C ALA A 26 -5.99 -0.78 -0.03
N ARG A 27 -5.92 -2.06 -0.43
CA ARG A 27 -5.37 -2.45 -1.74
C ARG A 27 -6.21 -1.94 -2.90
N VAL A 28 -7.53 -1.87 -2.77
CA VAL A 28 -8.43 -1.31 -3.79
C VAL A 28 -8.19 0.20 -3.89
N VAL A 29 -8.21 0.90 -2.76
CA VAL A 29 -7.98 2.35 -2.68
C VAL A 29 -6.60 2.70 -3.25
N ALA A 30 -5.55 1.98 -2.86
CA ALA A 30 -4.19 2.20 -3.35
C ALA A 30 -4.06 1.99 -4.86
N ARG A 31 -4.78 1.01 -5.43
CA ARG A 31 -4.80 0.80 -6.88
C ARG A 31 -5.54 1.93 -7.59
N TRP A 32 -6.68 2.38 -7.06
CA TRP A 32 -7.38 3.54 -7.60
C TRP A 32 -6.51 4.81 -7.53
N ALA A 33 -5.85 5.04 -6.40
CA ALA A 33 -4.98 6.19 -6.17
C ALA A 33 -3.74 6.20 -7.09
N SER A 34 -3.37 5.07 -7.69
CA SER A 34 -2.21 4.98 -8.62
C SER A 34 -2.32 5.85 -9.87
N VAL A 35 -3.51 6.41 -10.16
CA VAL A 35 -3.69 7.45 -11.19
C VAL A 35 -3.05 8.79 -10.80
N LEU A 36 -2.76 8.99 -9.51
CA LEU A 36 -2.12 10.18 -8.97
C LEU A 36 -0.60 9.94 -8.87
N PRO A 37 0.25 10.65 -9.64
CA PRO A 37 1.70 10.43 -9.65
C PRO A 37 2.39 10.74 -8.31
N GLN A 38 1.70 11.42 -7.39
CA GLN A 38 2.19 11.76 -6.04
C GLN A 38 2.05 10.58 -5.05
N THR A 39 1.42 9.48 -5.44
CA THR A 39 1.15 8.35 -4.54
C THR A 39 2.11 7.19 -4.79
N ASP A 40 2.51 6.51 -3.71
CA ASP A 40 3.18 5.21 -3.78
C ASP A 40 2.26 4.12 -3.22
N PRO A 41 1.48 3.43 -4.09
CA PRO A 41 0.61 2.34 -3.66
C PRO A 41 1.35 1.22 -2.93
N GLY A 42 2.62 0.96 -3.26
CA GLY A 42 3.42 -0.11 -2.67
C GLY A 42 3.74 0.12 -1.19
N GLU A 43 3.67 1.37 -0.73
CA GLU A 43 3.87 1.74 0.68
C GLU A 43 2.57 1.87 1.48
N THR A 44 1.44 1.42 0.92
CA THR A 44 0.15 1.43 1.62
C THR A 44 0.19 0.57 2.88
N THR A 45 -0.15 1.17 4.01
CA THR A 45 -0.29 0.49 5.30
C THR A 45 -1.67 0.74 5.91
N VAL A 46 -2.13 -0.20 6.73
CA VAL A 46 -3.35 -0.11 7.54
C VAL A 46 -2.98 -0.29 9.01
N SER A 47 -3.68 0.38 9.90
CA SER A 47 -3.58 0.19 11.34
C SER A 47 -4.98 0.16 11.95
N VAL A 48 -5.08 -0.35 13.17
CA VAL A 48 -6.24 -0.03 14.02
C VAL A 48 -6.16 1.45 14.39
N GLU A 49 -7.30 2.13 14.49
CA GLU A 49 -7.39 3.58 14.73
C GLU A 49 -6.66 4.02 16.02
N ASP A 50 -6.84 3.26 17.09
CA ASP A 50 -6.19 3.51 18.39
C ASP A 50 -4.75 2.95 18.47
N ALA A 51 -4.27 2.28 17.42
CA ALA A 51 -2.94 1.65 17.39
C ALA A 51 -2.19 1.99 16.10
N GLN A 52 -2.18 3.27 15.70
CA GLN A 52 -1.56 3.74 14.44
C GLN A 52 -0.05 3.52 14.32
N HIS A 53 0.63 3.26 15.43
CA HIS A 53 2.04 2.86 15.43
C HIS A 53 2.23 1.41 14.91
N LEU A 54 1.19 0.57 14.98
CA LEU A 54 1.19 -0.79 14.44
C LEU A 54 0.65 -0.79 13.01
N ARG A 55 1.58 -0.78 12.05
CA ARG A 55 1.29 -0.69 10.62
C ARG A 55 1.35 -2.07 9.98
N HIS A 56 0.29 -2.46 9.30
CA HIS A 56 0.17 -3.67 8.51
C HIS A 56 0.27 -3.31 7.04
N ARG A 57 1.20 -3.94 6.29
CA ARG A 57 1.36 -3.64 4.87
C ARG A 57 0.20 -4.21 4.06
N ALA A 58 -0.22 -3.46 3.04
CA ALA A 58 -1.23 -3.92 2.10
C ALA A 58 -0.64 -4.77 0.96
N PHE A 59 0.63 -4.54 0.64
CA PHE A 59 1.37 -5.22 -0.41
C PHE A 59 2.69 -5.76 0.12
N CYS A 60 3.16 -6.84 -0.50
CA CYS A 60 4.49 -7.35 -0.28
C CYS A 60 5.53 -6.30 -0.70
N ASP A 61 6.52 -6.03 0.15
CA ASP A 61 7.51 -4.98 -0.04
C ASP A 61 8.81 -5.45 -0.72
N THR A 62 8.91 -6.75 -1.02
CA THR A 62 10.03 -7.36 -1.74
C THR A 62 10.31 -6.61 -3.05
N LEU A 63 11.54 -6.14 -3.18
CA LEU A 63 12.06 -5.56 -4.42
C LEU A 63 12.41 -6.69 -5.40
N LEU A 64 11.84 -6.60 -6.60
CA LEU A 64 12.09 -7.52 -7.71
C LEU A 64 13.22 -6.99 -8.61
N PRO A 65 13.81 -7.84 -9.45
CA PRO A 65 14.72 -7.39 -10.50
C PRO A 65 14.09 -6.26 -11.33
N GLY A 66 14.84 -5.17 -11.53
CA GLY A 66 14.33 -3.94 -12.14
C GLY A 66 13.75 -2.92 -11.15
N GLY A 67 13.92 -3.13 -9.83
CA GLY A 67 13.65 -2.14 -8.79
C GLY A 67 12.17 -1.94 -8.45
N ARG A 68 11.27 -2.76 -9.02
CA ARG A 68 9.82 -2.69 -8.75
C ARG A 68 9.47 -3.53 -7.53
N ARG A 69 8.55 -3.05 -6.68
CA ARG A 69 7.97 -3.85 -5.59
C ARG A 69 7.01 -4.92 -6.12
N CYS A 70 6.88 -6.01 -5.38
CA CYS A 70 5.87 -7.04 -5.62
C CYS A 70 4.45 -6.44 -5.59
N GLY A 71 3.61 -6.82 -6.56
CA GLY A 71 2.22 -6.34 -6.66
C GLY A 71 1.19 -7.20 -5.92
N ARG A 72 1.64 -8.22 -5.19
CA ARG A 72 0.80 -9.17 -4.44
C ARG A 72 0.50 -8.67 -3.03
N ARG A 73 -0.44 -9.33 -2.35
CA ARG A 73 -0.77 -9.05 -0.94
C ARG A 73 0.48 -9.25 -0.09
N ASP A 74 0.60 -8.53 1.02
CA ASP A 74 1.56 -8.91 2.05
C ASP A 74 1.34 -10.37 2.52
N ASP A 75 2.42 -11.07 2.84
CA ASP A 75 2.42 -12.49 3.23
C ASP A 75 1.65 -13.40 2.24
N HIS A 76 1.94 -13.26 0.95
CA HIS A 76 1.31 -14.10 -0.07
C HIS A 76 2.09 -15.41 -0.28
N ASP A 77 1.36 -16.47 -0.60
CA ASP A 77 1.98 -17.70 -1.09
C ASP A 77 2.52 -17.55 -2.52
N GLY A 78 3.49 -18.40 -2.85
CA GLY A 78 4.10 -18.49 -4.18
C GLY A 78 5.07 -17.35 -4.51
N PRO A 79 5.63 -17.33 -5.73
CA PRO A 79 6.67 -16.39 -6.10
C PRO A 79 6.15 -14.95 -6.17
N CYS A 80 7.03 -14.01 -5.79
CA CYS A 80 6.79 -12.58 -5.96
C CYS A 80 6.65 -12.24 -7.45
N SER A 81 5.77 -11.28 -7.77
CA SER A 81 5.51 -10.88 -9.16
C SER A 81 5.12 -9.41 -9.23
N VAL A 82 5.62 -8.69 -10.23
CA VAL A 82 5.07 -7.38 -10.58
C VAL A 82 3.64 -7.60 -11.08
N ARG A 83 2.66 -6.96 -10.47
CA ARG A 83 1.29 -6.96 -10.99
C ARG A 83 1.08 -5.67 -11.78
N PRO A 84 0.87 -5.73 -13.10
CA PRO A 84 0.61 -4.51 -13.86
C PRO A 84 -0.68 -3.85 -13.34
N PRO A 85 -0.74 -2.50 -13.30
CA PRO A 85 -2.01 -1.81 -13.09
C PRO A 85 -2.99 -2.27 -14.17
N ARG A 86 -4.19 -2.66 -13.74
CA ARG A 86 -5.31 -2.94 -14.65
C ARG A 86 -6.08 -1.63 -14.73
N PHE A 87 -5.91 -0.91 -15.83
CA PHE A 87 -6.76 0.22 -16.18
C PHE A 87 -7.97 -0.30 -16.94
#